data_AF-A0A972LI39-F1
#
_entry.id   AF-A0A972LI39-F1
#
_cell.length_a   1.000
_cell.length_b   1.000
_cell.length_c   1.000
_cell.angle_alpha   90.00
_cell.angle_beta   90.00
_cell.angle_gamma   90.00
#
_symmetry.space_group_name_H-M   'P 1'
#
loop_
_entity.id
_entity.type
_entity.pdbx_description
1 polymer ?
#
loop_
_entity_poly.entity_id
_entity_poly.type
_entity_poly.pdbx_seq_one_letter_code
_entity_poly.pdbx_strand_id
1 'polypeptide(L)'
;MNSEYYNLTSLYVISMSLILGFTMVQTLRLFGASKKVMLILSGILSLWLFTVIQVTAIDFFPTSKIGFLIAILGFAMSITLITLLSPLRKSLLKVPQEFLLMPQGLRVFFGAGFLVEASLGIIPTGFGILDGVTHITAGFYALFAAILLRSRWASRRIIFTSNLFGLLD
;
A
#
# COMPACT_ATOMS: atom_id res chain seq x y z
N MET A 1 24.89 13.92 2.01
CA MET A 1 23.97 12.87 2.47
C MET A 1 24.60 11.52 2.18
N ASN A 2 24.60 10.58 3.12
CA ASN A 2 25.28 9.28 2.94
C ASN A 2 24.58 8.45 1.87
N SER A 3 25.26 8.16 0.75
CA SER A 3 24.73 7.35 -0.36
C SER A 3 24.34 5.93 0.08
N GLU A 4 24.96 5.43 1.14
CA GLU A 4 24.66 4.13 1.74
C GLU A 4 23.21 4.07 2.30
N TYR A 5 22.75 5.12 2.99
CA TYR A 5 21.40 5.14 3.54
C TYR A 5 20.33 5.14 2.44
N TYR A 6 20.56 5.88 1.35
CA TYR A 6 19.67 5.88 0.19
C TYR A 6 19.55 4.52 -0.47
N ASN A 7 20.67 3.81 -0.62
CA ASN A 7 20.67 2.48 -1.23
C ASN A 7 19.90 1.48 -0.34
N LEU A 8 20.11 1.55 0.98
CA LEU A 8 19.42 0.67 1.93
C LEU A 8 17.92 0.94 1.99
N THR A 9 17.48 2.20 2.01
CA THR A 9 16.05 2.54 2.04
C THR A 9 15.37 2.23 0.70
N SER A 10 16.05 2.46 -0.43
CA SER A 10 15.55 2.04 -1.75
C SER A 10 15.37 0.53 -1.83
N LEU A 11 16.36 -0.24 -1.36
CA LEU A 11 16.27 -1.70 -1.29
C LEU A 11 15.10 -2.14 -0.39
N TYR A 12 14.89 -1.47 0.73
CA TYR A 12 13.78 -1.72 1.64
C TYR A 12 12.42 -1.51 0.94
N VAL A 13 12.22 -0.36 0.29
CA VAL A 13 10.97 -0.03 -0.43
C VAL A 13 10.69 -1.03 -1.55
N ILE A 14 11.72 -1.39 -2.32
CA ILE A 14 11.62 -2.41 -3.39
C ILE A 14 11.22 -3.77 -2.80
N SER A 15 11.90 -4.21 -1.74
CA SER A 15 11.63 -5.49 -1.08
C SER A 15 10.20 -5.56 -0.53
N MET A 16 9.75 -4.49 0.13
CA MET A 16 8.39 -4.39 0.65
C MET A 16 7.34 -4.39 -0.46
N SER A 17 7.61 -3.70 -1.57
CA SER A 17 6.73 -3.69 -2.75
C SER A 17 6.60 -5.08 -3.37
N LEU A 18 7.70 -5.84 -3.44
CA LEU A 18 7.69 -7.23 -3.90
C LEU A 18 6.88 -8.14 -2.97
N ILE A 19 7.05 -8.02 -1.66
CA ILE A 19 6.28 -8.80 -0.67
C ILE A 19 4.78 -8.48 -0.78
N LEU A 20 4.42 -7.20 -0.87
CA LEU A 20 3.03 -6.78 -1.03
C LEU A 20 2.44 -7.29 -2.35
N GLY A 21 3.16 -7.15 -3.46
CA GLY A 21 2.74 -7.65 -4.76
C GLY A 21 2.55 -9.17 -4.76
N PHE A 22 3.50 -9.90 -4.18
CA PHE A 22 3.42 -11.35 -4.04
C PHE A 22 2.21 -11.78 -3.21
N THR A 23 1.96 -11.16 -2.07
CA THR A 23 0.82 -11.50 -1.20
C THR A 23 -0.53 -11.19 -1.85
N MET A 24 -0.64 -10.11 -2.63
CA MET A 24 -1.84 -9.80 -3.42
C MET A 24 -2.11 -10.86 -4.49
N VAL A 25 -1.07 -11.26 -5.23
CA VAL A 25 -1.12 -12.32 -6.25
C VAL A 25 -1.55 -13.65 -5.60
N GLN A 26 -0.92 -14.06 -4.49
CA GLN A 26 -1.29 -15.31 -3.83
C GLN A 26 -2.73 -15.27 -3.30
N THR A 27 -3.15 -14.16 -2.70
CA THR A 27 -4.53 -13.99 -2.22
C THR A 27 -5.53 -14.19 -3.35
N LEU A 28 -5.36 -13.50 -4.48
CA LEU A 28 -6.27 -13.64 -5.61
C LEU A 28 -6.24 -15.03 -6.24
N ARG A 29 -5.07 -15.69 -6.27
CA ARG A 29 -4.94 -17.07 -6.73
C ARG A 29 -5.71 -18.05 -5.84
N LEU A 30 -5.62 -17.91 -4.52
CA LEU A 30 -6.31 -18.76 -3.55
C LEU A 30 -7.84 -18.70 -3.71
N PHE A 31 -8.37 -17.53 -4.08
CA PHE A 31 -9.81 -17.33 -4.30
C PHE A 31 -10.24 -17.49 -5.78
N GLY A 32 -9.43 -18.17 -6.58
CA GLY A 32 -9.83 -18.62 -7.93
C GLY A 32 -9.87 -17.52 -8.98
N ALA A 33 -9.03 -16.49 -8.88
CA ALA A 33 -8.85 -15.53 -9.96
C ALA A 33 -8.37 -16.22 -11.25
N SER A 34 -8.88 -15.77 -12.40
CA SER A 34 -8.55 -16.37 -13.69
C SER A 34 -7.09 -16.07 -14.09
N LYS A 35 -6.48 -16.95 -14.92
CA LYS A 35 -5.13 -16.73 -15.45
C LYS A 35 -4.95 -15.36 -16.12
N LYS A 36 -5.99 -14.87 -16.82
CA LYS A 36 -5.99 -13.54 -17.45
C LYS A 36 -5.90 -12.41 -16.41
N VAL A 37 -6.66 -12.51 -15.32
CA VAL A 37 -6.62 -11.53 -14.22
C VAL A 37 -5.26 -11.56 -13.53
N MET A 38 -4.72 -12.75 -13.29
CA MET A 38 -3.39 -12.92 -12.70
C MET A 38 -2.28 -12.28 -13.56
N LEU A 39 -2.33 -12.48 -14.88
CA LEU A 39 -1.36 -11.88 -15.80
C LEU A 39 -1.46 -10.36 -15.85
N ILE A 40 -2.69 -9.81 -15.85
CA ILE A 40 -2.91 -8.36 -15.79
C ILE A 40 -2.36 -7.80 -14.48
N LEU A 41 -2.66 -8.43 -13.35
CA LEU A 41 -2.17 -8.00 -12.03
C LEU A 41 -0.65 -8.00 -11.96
N SER A 42 -0.01 -9.09 -12.38
CA SER A 42 1.45 -9.16 -12.41
C SER A 42 2.05 -8.10 -13.35
N GLY A 43 1.44 -7.84 -14.50
CA GLY A 43 1.86 -6.77 -15.40
C GLY A 43 1.78 -5.39 -14.75
N ILE A 44 0.68 -5.09 -14.04
CA ILE A 44 0.50 -3.82 -13.31
C ILE A 44 1.53 -3.70 -12.18
N LEU A 45 1.74 -4.76 -11.39
CA LEU A 45 2.71 -4.76 -10.29
C LEU A 45 4.14 -4.60 -10.79
N SER A 46 4.50 -5.25 -11.91
CA SER A 46 5.81 -5.09 -12.54
C SER A 46 6.00 -3.67 -13.09
N LEU A 47 4.96 -3.10 -13.71
CA LEU A 47 4.98 -1.71 -14.18
C LEU A 47 5.14 -0.75 -12.99
N TRP A 48 4.41 -0.97 -11.90
CA TRP A 48 4.55 -0.18 -10.67
C TRP A 48 5.97 -0.27 -10.11
N LEU A 49 6.52 -1.47 -9.99
CA LEU A 49 7.88 -1.66 -9.48
C LEU A 49 8.91 -0.95 -10.38
N PHE A 50 8.76 -1.06 -11.70
CA PHE A 50 9.59 -0.32 -12.65
C PHE A 50 9.46 1.20 -12.45
N THR A 51 8.23 1.72 -12.33
CA THR A 51 7.99 3.15 -12.07
C THR A 51 8.62 3.58 -10.75
N VAL A 52 8.49 2.81 -9.67
CA VAL A 52 9.12 3.13 -8.38
C VAL A 52 10.64 3.23 -8.55
N ILE A 53 11.28 2.27 -9.22
CA ILE A 53 12.73 2.28 -9.47
C ILE A 53 13.14 3.52 -10.29
N GLN A 54 12.39 3.87 -11.32
CA GLN A 54 12.70 5.05 -12.15
C GLN A 54 12.47 6.36 -11.38
N VAL A 55 11.36 6.46 -10.64
CA VAL A 55 11.03 7.65 -9.83
C VAL A 55 12.02 7.83 -8.69
N THR A 56 12.55 6.76 -8.08
CA THR A 56 13.64 6.90 -7.10
C THR A 56 14.95 7.42 -7.71
N ALA A 57 15.09 7.39 -9.03
CA ALA A 57 16.28 7.88 -9.74
C ALA A 57 16.16 9.34 -10.22
N ILE A 58 14.98 9.97 -10.11
CA ILE A 58 14.72 11.34 -10.58
C ILE A 58 13.91 12.15 -9.55
N ASP A 59 14.11 13.47 -9.49
CA ASP A 59 13.26 14.37 -8.68
C ASP A 59 11.90 14.61 -9.38
N PHE A 60 11.05 13.58 -9.40
CA PHE A 60 9.76 13.60 -10.08
C PHE A 60 8.69 14.43 -9.36
N PHE A 61 8.74 14.49 -8.03
CA PHE A 61 7.66 15.07 -7.24
C PHE A 61 7.73 16.60 -7.18
N PRO A 62 6.57 17.30 -7.27
CA PRO A 62 6.53 18.75 -7.12
C PRO A 62 7.08 19.19 -5.76
N THR A 63 7.90 20.24 -5.74
CA THR A 63 8.41 20.85 -4.50
C THR A 63 7.34 21.61 -3.72
N SER A 64 6.22 21.95 -4.38
CA SER A 64 5.09 22.62 -3.73
C SER A 64 4.24 21.62 -2.94
N LYS A 65 3.89 21.97 -1.69
CA LYS A 65 3.07 21.12 -0.81
C LYS A 65 1.73 20.72 -1.45
N ILE A 66 1.09 21.67 -2.14
CA ILE A 66 -0.19 21.44 -2.83
C ILE A 66 0.01 20.56 -4.07
N GLY A 67 1.07 20.78 -4.84
CA GLY A 67 1.38 19.95 -6.01
C GLY A 67 1.69 18.50 -5.62
N PHE A 68 2.41 18.30 -4.52
CA PHE A 68 2.67 16.99 -3.95
C PHE A 68 1.38 16.27 -3.53
N LEU A 69 0.48 16.97 -2.83
CA LEU A 69 -0.82 16.42 -2.42
C LEU A 69 -1.68 16.04 -3.65
N ILE A 70 -1.76 16.92 -4.65
CA ILE A 70 -2.50 16.65 -5.90
C ILE A 70 -1.92 15.44 -6.63
N ALA A 71 -0.59 15.33 -6.67
CA ALA A 71 0.08 14.19 -7.30
C ALA A 71 -0.28 12.88 -6.58
N ILE A 72 -0.13 12.81 -5.26
CA ILE A 72 -0.44 11.59 -4.47
C ILE A 72 -1.91 11.22 -4.60
N LEU A 73 -2.83 12.16 -4.37
CA LEU A 73 -4.27 11.90 -4.49
C LEU A 73 -4.66 11.51 -5.91
N GLY A 74 -4.05 12.15 -6.92
CA GLY A 74 -4.23 11.82 -8.32
C GLY A 74 -3.83 10.38 -8.61
N PHE A 75 -2.64 9.95 -8.18
CA PHE A 75 -2.19 8.56 -8.33
C PHE A 75 -3.10 7.57 -7.60
N ALA A 76 -3.46 7.85 -6.34
CA ALA A 76 -4.34 6.99 -5.55
C ALA A 76 -5.72 6.84 -6.20
N MET A 77 -6.31 7.94 -6.69
CA MET A 77 -7.58 7.94 -7.42
C MET A 77 -7.47 7.19 -8.74
N SER A 78 -6.41 7.40 -9.52
CA SER A 78 -6.20 6.70 -10.79
C SER A 78 -6.11 5.19 -10.59
N ILE A 79 -5.33 4.73 -9.60
CA ILE A 79 -5.21 3.30 -9.28
C ILE A 79 -6.57 2.73 -8.84
N THR A 80 -7.30 3.46 -7.99
CA THR A 80 -8.64 3.07 -7.55
C THR A 80 -9.60 2.94 -8.74
N LEU A 81 -9.62 3.94 -9.62
CA LEU A 81 -10.48 3.96 -10.80
C LEU A 81 -10.14 2.82 -11.77
N ILE A 82 -8.85 2.60 -12.07
CA ILE A 82 -8.38 1.50 -12.90
C ILE A 82 -8.82 0.16 -12.30
N THR A 83 -8.67 -0.01 -10.98
CA THR A 83 -9.06 -1.24 -10.28
C THR A 83 -10.57 -1.49 -10.39
N LEU A 84 -11.39 -0.45 -10.21
CA LEU A 84 -12.85 -0.54 -10.28
C LEU A 84 -13.38 -0.80 -11.70
N LEU A 85 -12.72 -0.25 -12.72
CA LEU A 85 -13.10 -0.43 -14.13
C LEU A 85 -12.52 -1.72 -14.74
N SER A 86 -11.47 -2.27 -14.16
CA SER A 86 -10.81 -3.47 -14.68
C SER A 86 -11.53 -4.77 -14.29
N PRO A 87 -11.20 -5.90 -14.95
CA PRO A 87 -11.65 -7.23 -14.53
C PRO A 87 -11.23 -7.64 -13.11
N LEU A 88 -10.28 -6.91 -12.50
CA LEU A 88 -9.83 -7.16 -11.12
C LEU A 88 -10.97 -6.97 -10.13
N ARG A 89 -11.87 -6.01 -10.34
CA ARG A 89 -13.01 -5.74 -9.45
C ARG A 89 -13.79 -7.02 -9.11
N LYS A 90 -14.15 -7.82 -10.13
CA LYS A 90 -14.94 -9.04 -9.91
C LYS A 90 -14.18 -10.10 -9.12
N SER A 91 -12.86 -10.13 -9.25
CA SER A 91 -12.01 -11.09 -8.52
C SER A 91 -11.78 -10.63 -7.08
N LEU A 92 -11.55 -9.33 -6.88
CA LEU A 92 -11.41 -8.72 -5.55
C LEU A 92 -12.68 -8.87 -4.71
N LEU A 93 -13.87 -8.67 -5.30
CA LEU A 93 -15.15 -8.84 -4.60
C LEU A 93 -15.47 -10.28 -4.18
N LYS A 94 -14.75 -11.28 -4.72
CA LYS A 94 -14.88 -12.69 -4.29
C LYS A 94 -14.00 -13.01 -3.08
N VAL A 95 -12.98 -12.20 -2.83
CA VAL A 95 -12.07 -12.41 -1.71
C VAL A 95 -12.79 -11.99 -0.43
N PRO A 96 -12.82 -12.85 0.61
CA PRO A 96 -13.36 -12.46 1.91
C PRO A 96 -12.60 -11.26 2.48
N GLN A 97 -13.32 -10.37 3.17
CA GLN A 97 -12.78 -9.09 3.63
C GLN A 97 -11.54 -9.27 4.52
N GLU A 98 -11.48 -10.32 5.35
CA GLU A 98 -10.35 -10.61 6.22
C GLU A 98 -9.04 -10.85 5.46
N PHE A 99 -9.10 -11.43 4.27
CA PHE A 99 -7.92 -11.62 3.42
C PHE A 99 -7.55 -10.36 2.64
N LEU A 100 -8.53 -9.50 2.33
CA LEU A 100 -8.27 -8.17 1.77
C LEU A 100 -7.65 -7.21 2.78
N LEU A 101 -7.79 -7.47 4.08
CA LEU A 101 -7.20 -6.66 5.15
C LEU A 101 -5.77 -7.10 5.52
N MET A 102 -5.32 -8.29 5.10
CA MET A 102 -3.95 -8.76 5.34
C MET A 102 -2.87 -7.90 4.64
N PRO A 103 -3.00 -7.54 3.35
CA PRO A 103 -2.06 -6.62 2.70
C PRO A 103 -1.98 -5.26 3.40
N GLN A 104 -3.06 -4.84 4.05
CA GLN A 104 -3.16 -3.58 4.78
C GLN A 104 -2.38 -3.71 6.09
N GLY A 105 -2.37 -4.88 6.72
CA GLY A 105 -1.46 -5.21 7.81
C GLY A 105 0.02 -5.08 7.41
N LEU A 106 0.40 -5.38 6.17
CA LEU A 106 1.77 -5.17 5.69
C LEU A 106 2.13 -3.68 5.58
N ARG A 107 1.16 -2.76 5.53
CA ARG A 107 1.41 -1.31 5.53
C ARG A 107 2.13 -0.82 6.78
N VAL A 108 2.05 -1.56 7.89
CA VAL A 108 2.82 -1.27 9.11
C VAL A 108 4.33 -1.20 8.82
N PHE A 109 4.83 -2.07 7.95
CA PHE A 109 6.24 -2.06 7.55
C PHE A 109 6.57 -0.86 6.66
N PHE A 110 5.68 -0.44 5.76
CA PHE A 110 5.87 0.80 5.00
C PHE A 110 5.92 2.02 5.94
N GLY A 111 5.05 2.06 6.95
CA GLY A 111 5.07 3.11 7.97
C GLY A 111 6.36 3.14 8.78
N ALA A 112 6.90 1.97 9.16
CA ALA A 112 8.22 1.87 9.78
C ALA A 112 9.34 2.41 8.86
N GLY A 113 9.24 2.16 7.55
CA GLY A 113 10.15 2.72 6.54
C GLY A 113 10.15 4.26 6.55
N PHE A 114 8.97 4.89 6.55
CA PHE A 114 8.85 6.35 6.61
C PHE A 114 9.47 6.94 7.89
N LEU A 115 9.32 6.27 9.04
CA LEU A 115 9.96 6.70 10.29
C LEU A 115 11.49 6.61 10.22
N VAL A 116 12.01 5.54 9.62
CA VAL A 116 13.46 5.37 9.42
C VAL A 116 13.98 6.46 8.49
N GLU A 117 13.34 6.69 7.35
CA GLU A 117 13.73 7.74 6.40
C GLU A 117 13.67 9.15 7.00
N ALA A 118 12.66 9.43 7.84
CA ALA A 118 12.55 10.68 8.59
C ALA A 118 13.69 10.86 9.60
N SER A 119 14.09 9.77 10.29
CA SER A 119 15.20 9.78 11.25
C SER A 119 16.56 9.98 10.59
N LEU A 120 16.72 9.47 9.36
CA LEU A 120 17.93 9.61 8.54
C LEU A 120 17.98 10.94 7.77
N GLY A 121 16.93 11.76 7.85
CA GLY A 121 16.84 13.03 7.15
C GLY A 121 16.71 12.92 5.63
N ILE A 122 16.25 11.76 5.13
CA ILE A 122 16.05 11.51 3.70
C ILE A 122 14.78 12.22 3.21
N ILE A 123 13.71 12.11 4.00
CA ILE A 123 12.42 12.77 3.74
C ILE A 123 12.15 13.84 4.80
N PRO A 124 11.27 14.83 4.51
CA PRO A 124 10.88 15.82 5.51
C PRO A 124 10.34 15.17 6.77
N THR A 125 10.95 15.46 7.91
CA THR A 125 10.67 14.79 9.20
C THR A 125 9.20 14.84 9.57
N GLY A 126 8.52 15.99 9.37
CA GLY A 126 7.09 16.11 9.66
C GLY A 126 6.21 15.23 8.77
N PHE A 127 6.58 15.05 7.49
CA PHE A 127 5.86 14.17 6.59
C PHE A 127 6.07 12.70 6.99
N GLY A 128 7.32 12.26 7.15
CA GLY A 128 7.61 10.87 7.47
C GLY A 128 7.10 10.43 8.86
N ILE A 129 7.03 11.32 9.85
CA ILE A 129 6.40 11.01 11.14
C ILE A 129 4.89 10.83 10.98
N LEU A 130 4.21 11.78 10.33
CA LEU A 130 2.76 11.71 10.16
C LEU A 130 2.37 10.48 9.35
N ASP A 131 2.97 10.32 8.17
CA ASP A 131 2.67 9.22 7.25
C ASP A 131 3.07 7.86 7.85
N GLY A 132 4.20 7.80 8.55
CA GLY A 132 4.65 6.61 9.24
C GLY A 132 3.67 6.15 10.32
N VAL A 133 3.19 7.07 11.16
CA VAL A 133 2.24 6.77 12.23
C VAL A 133 0.86 6.39 11.66
N THR A 134 0.38 7.08 10.62
CA THR A 134 -0.91 6.76 10.00
C THR A 134 -0.89 5.39 9.33
N HIS A 135 0.18 5.05 8.60
CA HIS A 135 0.35 3.73 7.98
C HIS A 135 0.38 2.60 9.02
N ILE A 136 1.12 2.78 10.13
CA ILE A 136 1.17 1.80 11.22
C ILE A 136 -0.20 1.64 11.86
N THR A 137 -0.88 2.75 12.15
CA THR A 137 -2.19 2.75 12.80
C THR A 137 -3.25 2.09 11.92
N ALA A 138 -3.29 2.44 10.63
CA ALA A 138 -4.19 1.85 9.65
C ALA A 138 -3.94 0.34 9.48
N GLY A 139 -2.67 -0.08 9.38
CA GLY A 139 -2.33 -1.50 9.27
C GLY A 139 -2.66 -2.30 10.53
N PHE A 140 -2.43 -1.75 11.72
CA PHE A 140 -2.80 -2.38 12.98
C PHE A 140 -4.31 -2.58 13.10
N TYR A 141 -5.11 -1.54 12.82
CA TYR A 141 -6.58 -1.67 12.86
C TYR A 141 -7.12 -2.59 11.77
N ALA A 142 -6.49 -2.66 10.59
CA ALA A 142 -6.84 -3.61 9.56
C ALA A 142 -6.65 -5.07 10.01
N LEU A 143 -5.52 -5.38 10.65
CA LEU A 143 -5.28 -6.72 11.22
C LEU A 143 -6.26 -7.04 12.34
N PHE A 144 -6.53 -6.09 13.24
CA PHE A 144 -7.50 -6.25 14.30
C PHE A 144 -8.91 -6.56 13.74
N ALA A 145 -9.33 -5.83 12.71
CA ALA A 145 -10.58 -6.09 12.01
C ALA A 145 -10.60 -7.46 11.31
N ALA A 146 -9.50 -7.87 10.68
CA ALA A 146 -9.39 -9.19 10.06
C ALA A 146 -9.58 -10.33 11.08
N ILE A 147 -8.98 -10.20 12.27
CA ILE A 147 -9.14 -11.17 13.37
C ILE A 147 -10.59 -11.21 13.85
N LEU A 148 -11.21 -10.05 14.09
CA LEU A 148 -12.60 -9.98 14.55
C LEU A 148 -13.59 -10.54 13.53
N LEU A 149 -13.34 -10.31 12.24
CA LEU A 149 -14.14 -10.89 11.15
C LEU A 149 -14.05 -12.41 11.14
N ARG A 150 -12.82 -12.94 11.23
CA ARG A 150 -12.59 -14.39 11.27
C ARG A 150 -13.24 -15.04 12.50
N SER A 151 -13.19 -14.38 13.65
CA SER A 151 -13.81 -14.86 14.89
C SER A 151 -15.34 -14.73 14.92
N ARG A 152 -15.98 -14.21 13.85
CA ARG A 152 -17.42 -13.92 13.76
C ARG A 152 -17.93 -12.93 14.82
N TRP A 153 -17.03 -12.14 15.39
CA TRP A 153 -17.35 -11.12 16.40
C TRP A 153 -17.50 -9.72 15.79
N ALA A 154 -17.34 -9.59 14.46
CA ALA A 154 -17.36 -8.31 13.78
C ALA A 154 -18.77 -7.83 13.41
N SER A 155 -19.09 -6.60 13.81
CA SER A 155 -20.20 -5.82 13.23
C SER A 155 -19.71 -4.98 12.05
N ARG A 156 -20.61 -4.59 11.14
CA ARG A 156 -20.31 -3.66 10.02
C ARG A 156 -19.59 -2.38 10.48
N ARG A 157 -19.82 -1.93 11.72
CA ARG A 157 -19.19 -0.72 12.27
C ARG A 157 -17.68 -0.88 12.44
N ILE A 158 -17.19 -2.04 12.88
CA ILE A 158 -15.76 -2.29 13.13
C ILE A 158 -14.97 -2.34 11.81
N ILE A 159 -15.59 -2.91 10.77
CA ILE A 159 -15.03 -2.92 9.41
C ILE A 159 -14.95 -1.48 8.87
N PHE A 160 -16.00 -0.69 9.09
CA PHE A 160 -16.05 0.69 8.65
C PHE A 160 -15.01 1.56 9.35
N THR A 161 -14.83 1.44 10.68
CA THR A 161 -13.83 2.21 11.41
C THR A 161 -12.40 1.91 10.96
N SER A 162 -12.12 0.65 10.63
CA SER A 162 -10.79 0.24 10.16
C SER A 162 -10.50 0.75 8.75
N ASN A 163 -11.52 0.74 7.88
CA ASN A 163 -11.43 1.36 6.57
C ASN A 163 -11.37 2.90 6.63
N LEU A 164 -11.98 3.53 7.63
CA LEU A 164 -11.94 4.98 7.83
C LEU A 164 -10.53 5.46 8.16
N PHE A 165 -9.81 4.75 9.03
CA PHE A 165 -8.40 5.05 9.29
C PHE A 165 -7.54 4.84 8.05
N GLY A 166 -7.79 3.78 7.27
CA GLY A 166 -7.13 3.60 5.98
C GLY A 166 -7.54 4.58 4.87
N LEU A 167 -8.57 5.41 5.10
CA LEU A 167 -9.01 6.50 4.21
C LEU A 167 -8.44 7.86 4.62
N LEU A 168 -8.10 8.00 5.91
CA LEU A 168 -7.43 9.18 6.46
C LEU A 168 -5.91 9.14 6.25
N ASP A 169 -5.37 7.93 6.02
CA ASP A 169 -3.99 7.62 5.62
C ASP A 169 -3.84 7.62 4.10
#